data_AF-A0A257NMV3-F1
#
_entry.id   AF-A0A257NMV3-F1
#
_cell.length_a   1.000
_cell.length_b   1.000
_cell.length_c   1.000
_cell.angle_alpha   90.00
_cell.angle_beta   90.00
_cell.angle_gamma   90.00
#
_symmetry.space_group_name_H-M   'P 1'
#
loop_
_entity.id
_entity.type
_entity.pdbx_description
1 polymer ?
#
loop_
_entity_poly.entity_id
_entity_poly.type
_entity_poly.pdbx_seq_one_letter_code
_entity_poly.pdbx_strand_id
1 'polypeptide(L)'
;MDFLVHAIGFADKNFLRGRYVDTPRAVFEERLKEAESRFSGQDVPRPDFWSGWRLAPDYFEFWQAVDFRLHDRQTFTRSGAAWESGALFP
;
A
#
# COMPACT_ATOMS: atom_id res chain seq x y z
N MET A 1 -2.33 6.46 17.97
CA MET A 1 -1.76 5.32 17.21
C MET A 1 -1.56 5.81 15.80
N ASP A 2 -0.31 5.87 15.33
CA ASP A 2 -0.02 6.21 13.95
C ASP A 2 0.32 4.92 13.21
N PHE A 3 -0.52 4.56 12.24
CA PHE A 3 -0.25 3.43 11.36
C PHE A 3 0.53 3.95 10.15
N LEU A 4 1.81 3.58 10.05
CA LEU A 4 2.56 3.79 8.81
C LEU A 4 2.23 2.63 7.87
N VAL A 5 1.32 2.86 6.94
CA VAL A 5 1.15 1.96 5.80
C VAL A 5 2.31 2.23 4.84
N HIS A 6 3.28 1.31 4.78
CA HIS A 6 4.22 1.27 3.66
C HIS A 6 3.45 0.82 2.41
N ALA A 7 2.90 1.77 1.66
CA ALA A 7 2.42 1.49 0.32
C ALA A 7 3.63 1.27 -0.60
N ILE A 8 3.74 0.06 -1.16
CA ILE A 8 4.64 -0.23 -2.28
C ILE A 8 4.19 0.64 -3.45
N GLY A 9 5.14 1.35 -4.06
CA GLY A 9 4.94 2.48 -4.97
C GLY A 9 3.72 2.39 -5.90
N PHE A 10 2.87 3.39 -5.83
CA PHE A 10 1.81 3.60 -6.81
C PHE A 10 2.44 4.28 -8.03
N ALA A 11 2.52 3.56 -9.15
CA ALA A 11 2.69 4.21 -10.44
C ALA A 11 1.30 4.58 -10.96
N ASP A 12 1.15 5.80 -11.47
CA ASP A 12 -0.08 6.28 -12.08
C ASP A 12 -0.62 5.24 -13.09
N LYS A 13 -1.90 4.89 -13.02
CA LYS A 13 -2.50 3.91 -13.93
C LYS A 13 -2.37 4.34 -15.39
N ASN A 14 -2.34 5.64 -15.70
CA ASN A 14 -2.04 6.16 -17.03
C ASN A 14 -0.54 6.07 -17.37
N PHE A 15 0.35 6.17 -16.38
CA PHE A 15 1.79 5.88 -16.53
C PHE A 15 2.06 4.39 -16.79
N LEU A 16 1.25 3.49 -16.21
CA LEU A 16 1.35 2.03 -16.31
C LEU A 16 0.64 1.43 -17.53
N ARG A 17 -0.46 2.05 -18.00
CA ARG A 17 -1.19 1.62 -19.20
C ARG A 17 -0.28 1.73 -20.42
N GLY A 18 -0.16 0.66 -21.20
CA GLY A 18 0.76 0.58 -22.33
C GLY A 18 2.24 0.39 -21.98
N ARG A 19 2.62 0.42 -20.69
CA ARG A 19 4.00 0.14 -20.23
C ARG A 19 4.17 -1.14 -19.44
N TYR A 20 3.17 -1.60 -18.69
CA TYR A 20 3.31 -2.80 -17.85
C TYR A 20 2.04 -3.67 -17.75
N VAL A 21 0.84 -3.09 -17.77
CA VAL A 21 -0.42 -3.86 -17.55
C VAL A 21 -0.76 -4.81 -18.71
N ASP A 22 -0.19 -4.58 -19.90
CA ASP A 22 -0.40 -5.42 -21.10
C ASP A 22 0.95 -5.79 -21.77
N THR A 23 2.05 -5.75 -21.02
CA THR A 23 3.39 -5.98 -21.57
C THR A 23 3.68 -7.47 -21.62
N PRO A 24 3.94 -8.05 -22.81
CA PRO A 24 4.37 -9.44 -22.91
C PRO A 24 5.63 -9.68 -22.08
N ARG A 25 5.74 -10.87 -21.47
CA ARG A 25 6.87 -11.23 -20.61
C ARG A 25 8.24 -10.94 -21.26
N ALA A 26 8.39 -11.27 -22.54
CA ALA A 26 9.64 -11.03 -23.27
C ALA A 26 10.04 -9.55 -23.29
N VAL A 27 9.08 -8.64 -23.48
CA VAL A 27 9.31 -7.18 -23.49
C VAL A 27 9.70 -6.68 -22.09
N PHE A 28 9.12 -7.27 -21.04
CA PHE A 28 9.54 -6.97 -19.66
C PHE A 28 10.99 -7.43 -19.40
N GLU A 29 11.35 -8.64 -19.83
CA GLU A 29 12.70 -9.20 -19.66
C GLU A 29 13.77 -8.40 -20.43
N GLU A 30 13.44 -7.89 -21.62
CA GLU A 30 14.31 -6.98 -22.37
C GLU A 30 14.57 -5.68 -21.60
N ARG A 31 13.52 -5.01 -21.12
CA ARG A 31 13.64 -3.77 -20.33
C ARG A 31 14.38 -3.97 -19.00
N LEU A 32 14.25 -5.16 -18.40
CA LEU A 32 15.01 -5.50 -17.20
C LEU A 32 16.52 -5.56 -17.50
N LYS A 33 16.92 -6.26 -18.57
CA LYS A 33 18.33 -6.32 -19.00
C LYS A 33 18.90 -4.95 -19.33
N GLU A 34 18.12 -4.10 -19.99
CA GLU A 34 18.51 -2.71 -20.27
C GLU A 34 18.76 -1.94 -18.97
N ALA A 35 17.88 -2.08 -17.97
CA ALA A 35 18.05 -1.44 -16.67
C ALA A 35 19.25 -1.98 -15.88
N GLU A 36 19.46 -3.31 -15.85
CA GLU A 36 20.61 -3.95 -15.23
C GLU A 36 21.93 -3.47 -15.83
N SER A 37 22.00 -3.39 -17.16
CA SER A 37 23.16 -2.86 -17.88
C SER A 37 23.38 -1.38 -17.56
N ARG A 38 22.31 -0.57 -17.62
CA ARG A 38 22.34 0.87 -17.35
C ARG A 38 22.87 1.17 -15.95
N PHE A 39 22.50 0.39 -14.94
CA PHE A 39 22.89 0.62 -13.54
C PHE A 39 23.99 -0.31 -13.05
N SER A 40 24.67 -1.03 -13.94
CA SER A 40 25.76 -1.93 -13.56
C SER A 40 26.89 -1.17 -12.87
N GLY A 41 27.26 -1.61 -11.66
CA GLY A 41 28.35 -1.02 -10.88
C GLY A 41 28.04 0.37 -10.28
N GLN A 42 26.79 0.82 -10.30
CA GLN A 42 26.36 2.07 -9.69
C GLN A 42 25.05 1.92 -8.92
N ASP A 43 24.79 2.85 -8.00
CA ASP A 43 23.54 2.86 -7.26
C ASP A 43 22.36 3.24 -8.17
N VAL A 44 21.22 2.58 -7.97
CA VAL A 44 19.97 2.91 -8.66
C VAL A 44 19.33 4.10 -7.94
N PRO A 45 19.28 5.30 -8.55
CA PRO A 45 18.64 6.44 -7.91
C PRO A 45 17.14 6.21 -7.80
N ARG A 46 16.57 6.62 -6.66
CA ARG A 46 15.11 6.65 -6.49
C ARG A 46 14.51 7.63 -7.51
N PRO A 47 13.59 7.18 -8.40
CA PRO A 47 12.91 8.10 -9.31
C PRO A 47 12.05 9.12 -8.55
N ASP A 48 11.93 10.33 -9.07
CA ASP A 48 11.19 11.44 -8.43
C ASP A 48 9.71 11.11 -8.17
N PHE A 49 9.12 10.27 -9.02
CA PHE A 49 7.73 9.81 -8.87
C PHE A 49 7.58 8.68 -7.84
N TRP A 50 8.66 8.06 -7.37
CA TRP A 50 8.60 6.99 -6.37
C TRP A 50 8.55 7.61 -4.98
N SER A 51 7.38 7.60 -4.35
CA SER A 51 7.13 8.19 -3.03
C SER A 51 6.28 7.26 -2.16
N GLY A 52 6.11 7.64 -0.89
CA GLY A 52 5.22 6.99 0.05
C GLY A 52 3.99 7.84 0.36
N TRP A 53 2.90 7.19 0.76
CA TRP A 53 1.71 7.85 1.29
C TRP A 53 1.55 7.48 2.75
N ARG A 54 1.12 8.44 3.58
CA ARG A 54 0.73 8.17 4.96
C ARG A 54 -0.79 8.21 5.07
N LEU A 55 -1.39 7.09 5.49
CA LEU A 55 -2.78 7.07 5.87
C LEU A 55 -2.89 7.59 7.31
N ALA A 56 -3.58 8.71 7.51
CA ALA A 56 -3.95 9.19 8.82
C ALA A 56 -5.40 8.75 9.07
N PRO A 57 -5.65 7.69 9.85
CA PRO A 57 -7.01 7.20 10.04
C PRO A 57 -7.80 8.16 10.92
N ASP A 58 -9.07 8.36 10.56
CA ASP A 58 -10.09 8.91 11.46
C ASP A 58 -10.93 7.78 12.11
N TYR A 59 -10.78 6.55 11.61
CA TYR A 59 -11.44 5.36 12.10
C TYR A 59 -10.58 4.12 11.84
N PHE A 60 -10.57 3.17 12.77
CA PHE A 60 -10.13 1.81 12.53
C PHE A 60 -10.93 0.81 13.34
N GLU A 61 -10.98 -0.43 12.83
CA GLU A 61 -11.68 -1.54 13.44
C GLU A 61 -10.73 -2.73 13.59
N PHE A 62 -10.70 -3.32 14.78
CA PHE A 62 -10.13 -4.64 14.98
C PHE A 62 -11.27 -5.66 14.96
N TRP A 63 -11.21 -6.54 13.98
CA TRP A 63 -12.14 -7.64 13.83
C TRP A 63 -11.44 -8.94 14.26
N GLN A 64 -12.06 -9.69 15.15
CA GLN A 64 -11.57 -10.98 15.60
C GLN A 64 -12.61 -12.08 15.36
N ALA A 65 -12.18 -13.14 14.68
CA ALA A 65 -12.99 -14.33 14.53
C ALA A 65 -13.14 -15.03 15.89
N VAL A 66 -14.38 -15.36 16.25
CA VAL A 66 -14.71 -16.25 17.37
C VAL A 66 -15.83 -17.21 16.95
N ASP A 67 -16.12 -18.18 17.82
CA ASP A 67 -17.07 -19.25 17.52
C ASP A 67 -18.50 -18.75 17.24
N PHE A 68 -19.28 -19.60 16.59
CA PHE A 68 -20.69 -19.36 16.28
C PHE A 68 -20.97 -18.07 15.47
N ARG A 69 -19.97 -17.53 14.78
CA ARG A 69 -20.04 -16.26 14.01
C ARG A 69 -20.29 -15.03 14.88
N LEU A 70 -20.05 -15.11 16.19
CA LEU A 70 -20.24 -14.00 17.13
C LEU A 70 -19.02 -13.08 17.19
N HIS A 71 -18.55 -12.63 16.02
CA HIS A 71 -17.31 -11.89 15.87
C HIS A 71 -17.18 -10.70 16.81
N ASP A 72 -16.01 -10.56 17.44
CA ASP A 72 -15.67 -9.36 18.21
C ASP A 72 -15.20 -8.27 17.24
N ARG A 73 -15.72 -7.07 17.42
CA ARG A 73 -15.49 -5.92 16.55
C ARG A 73 -15.27 -4.70 17.43
N GLN A 74 -14.01 -4.40 17.71
CA GLN A 74 -13.64 -3.23 18.47
C GLN A 74 -13.35 -2.07 17.52
N THR A 75 -13.98 -0.93 17.75
CA THR A 75 -13.85 0.26 16.91
C THR A 75 -13.14 1.37 17.64
N PHE A 76 -12.43 2.20 16.89
CA PHE A 76 -11.78 3.40 17.38
C PHE A 76 -12.05 4.54 16.41
N THR A 77 -12.69 5.59 16.90
CA THR A 77 -13.02 6.79 16.12
C THR A 77 -12.28 7.98 16.70
N ARG A 78 -11.74 8.83 15.81
CA ARG A 78 -11.01 10.03 16.20
C ARG A 78 -11.99 11.11 16.63
N SER A 79 -11.78 11.65 17.84
CA SER A 79 -12.57 12.72 18.44
C SER A 79 -11.63 13.87 18.82
N GLY A 80 -11.40 14.78 17.86
CA GLY A 80 -10.38 15.82 17.98
C GLY A 80 -8.96 15.25 18.12
N ALA A 81 -8.33 15.49 19.27
CA ALA A 81 -7.01 14.93 19.61
C ALA A 81 -7.09 13.58 20.33
N ALA A 82 -8.29 13.14 20.74
CA ALA A 82 -8.52 11.91 21.47
C ALA A 82 -9.07 10.80 20.55
N TRP A 83 -9.10 9.59 21.09
CA TRP A 83 -9.72 8.42 20.46
C TRP A 83 -10.86 7.93 21.36
N GLU A 84 -12.01 7.68 20.77
CA GLU A 84 -13.14 7.05 21.41
C GLU A 84 -13.22 5.60 20.96
N SER A 85 -13.36 4.66 21.91
CA SER A 85 -13.50 3.24 21.63
C SER A 85 -14.96 2.80 21.67
N GLY A 86 -15.35 1.91 20.77
CA GLY A 86 -16.66 1.27 20.76
C GLY A 86 -16.57 -0.23 20.49
N ALA A 87 -17.72 -0.88 20.58
CA ALA A 87 -17.91 -2.26 20.16
C ALA A 87 -19.09 -2.33 19.19
N LEU A 88 -18.95 -3.12 18.12
CA LEU A 88 -20.04 -3.44 17.21
C LEU A 88 -20.47 -4.88 17.46
N PHE A 89 -21.77 -5.11 17.53
CA PHE A 89 -22.30 -6.46 17.59
C PHE A 89 -22.46 -7.05 16.18
N PRO A 90 -22.20 -8.36 16.00
CA PRO A 90 -22.39 -9.08 14.74
C PRO A 90 -23.86 -9.21 14.35
#